data_AF-A0A0A6DGZ5-F1
#
_entry.id   AF-A0A0A6DGZ5-F1
#
_cell.length_a   1.000
_cell.length_b   1.000
_cell.length_c   1.000
_cell.angle_alpha   90.00
_cell.angle_beta   90.00
_cell.angle_gamma   90.00
#
_symmetry.space_group_name_H-M   'P 1'
#
loop_
_entity.id
_entity.type
_entity.pdbx_description
1 polymer ?
#
loop_
_entity_poly.entity_id
_entity_poly.type
_entity_poly.pdbx_seq_one_letter_code
_entity_poly.pdbx_strand_id
1 'polypeptide(L)'
;MDYPKSIPSVGLVDGRFIDENPVAGTPGSLIPAVWGNSVTQEILSVVTGGGLVPSEADTGQLFKAIQSIIGSASPMRSVITRVGTSRSLAIEELGLVLIDAGAGALNVSLPPANASLGVRDIIVRRVDNSGNRLVVRSSTGDVIRFHTHLNAAGYPFLVLMGAGDWWHLRSDAAGNWWPVGRLDGSSLGYIAFETTLAVLPGGYAALNGSLLNRSEWPWLWDHAQQSGMLRPEADRGGAWTPGDGATTFRLPEARGEFLRVLAEGGLVDTGRAAGSWQKGSLVQGDNGVADNILFATNIISQKTQLGFDMGNYADYAGATVKYITPAAPITPIADSELLNHGGITRPRNIAYPGRIKLI
;
A
#
# COMPACT_ATOMS: atom_id res chain seq x y z
N MET A 1 -11.66 32.03 23.82
CA MET A 1 -11.93 33.14 24.72
C MET A 1 -12.17 34.41 23.91
N ASP A 2 -13.36 34.99 24.03
CA ASP A 2 -13.73 36.33 23.53
C ASP A 2 -14.17 37.19 24.74
N TYR A 3 -14.48 38.48 24.54
CA TYR A 3 -15.11 39.32 25.55
C TYR A 3 -16.38 38.66 26.14
N PRO A 4 -16.69 38.87 27.44
CA PRO A 4 -17.79 38.20 28.14
C PRO A 4 -19.17 38.78 27.78
N LYS A 5 -19.56 38.67 26.50
CA LYS A 5 -20.79 39.25 25.95
C LYS A 5 -22.05 38.53 26.46
N SER A 6 -21.92 37.26 26.87
CA SER A 6 -23.03 36.45 27.39
C SER A 6 -23.38 36.75 28.86
N ILE A 7 -22.52 37.45 29.60
CA ILE A 7 -22.73 37.76 31.01
C ILE A 7 -23.64 38.99 31.15
N PRO A 8 -24.85 38.88 31.74
CA PRO A 8 -25.72 40.02 31.92
C PRO A 8 -25.09 41.09 32.81
N SER A 9 -25.38 42.36 32.52
CA SER A 9 -24.97 43.53 33.34
C SER A 9 -23.45 43.69 33.53
N VAL A 10 -22.62 43.10 32.67
CA VAL A 10 -21.15 43.26 32.71
C VAL A 10 -20.68 44.68 32.35
N GLY A 11 -21.58 45.51 31.79
CA GLY A 11 -21.32 46.91 31.46
C GLY A 11 -20.44 47.11 30.23
N LEU A 12 -20.50 46.19 29.25
CA LEU A 12 -19.80 46.34 27.97
C LEU A 12 -20.56 47.31 27.06
N VAL A 13 -19.84 48.16 26.34
CA VAL A 13 -20.36 48.98 25.23
C VAL A 13 -19.61 48.60 23.97
N ASP A 14 -20.34 48.36 22.87
CA ASP A 14 -19.81 47.83 21.61
C ASP A 14 -18.93 46.56 21.78
N GLY A 15 -19.26 45.76 22.80
CA GLY A 15 -18.54 44.53 23.13
C GLY A 15 -17.19 44.72 23.80
N ARG A 16 -16.89 45.92 24.34
CA ARG A 16 -15.65 46.24 25.07
C ARG A 16 -15.92 46.82 26.45
N PHE A 17 -14.94 46.70 27.34
CA PHE A 17 -15.04 47.28 28.69
C PHE A 17 -14.96 48.81 28.61
N ILE A 18 -15.76 49.50 29.40
CA ILE A 18 -15.79 50.97 29.51
C ILE A 18 -15.67 51.41 30.97
N ASP A 19 -15.03 52.54 31.21
CA ASP A 19 -14.99 53.13 32.55
C ASP A 19 -16.30 53.84 32.85
N GLU A 20 -16.62 53.99 34.13
CA GLU A 20 -17.78 54.76 34.56
C GLU A 20 -17.64 56.21 34.11
N ASN A 21 -18.75 56.81 33.67
CA ASN A 21 -18.83 58.25 33.45
C ASN A 21 -19.85 58.86 34.41
N PRO A 22 -19.41 59.37 35.58
CA PRO A 22 -20.28 59.96 36.58
C PRO A 22 -21.02 61.20 36.08
N VAL A 23 -20.46 61.91 35.10
CA VAL A 23 -21.03 63.15 34.55
C VAL A 23 -22.18 62.87 33.57
N ALA A 24 -22.07 61.78 32.80
CA ALA A 24 -23.11 61.34 31.88
C ALA A 24 -24.12 60.36 32.52
N GLY A 25 -23.89 59.95 33.77
CA GLY A 25 -24.72 58.98 34.49
C GLY A 25 -24.68 57.57 33.90
N THR A 26 -23.65 57.23 33.12
CA THR A 26 -23.52 55.90 32.50
C THR A 26 -22.66 54.98 33.37
N PRO A 27 -23.21 53.87 33.87
CA PRO A 27 -22.46 52.88 34.64
C PRO A 27 -21.30 52.29 33.82
N GLY A 28 -20.14 52.14 34.45
CA GLY A 28 -18.98 51.48 33.86
C GLY A 28 -19.07 49.96 33.91
N SER A 29 -18.08 49.31 33.29
CA SER A 29 -17.85 47.88 33.41
C SER A 29 -17.43 47.47 34.82
N LEU A 30 -17.62 46.19 35.15
CA LEU A 30 -17.24 45.62 36.45
C LEU A 30 -15.73 45.63 36.75
N ILE A 31 -14.90 45.80 35.73
CA ILE A 31 -13.44 45.88 35.82
C ILE A 31 -12.93 47.12 35.08
N PRO A 32 -11.76 47.68 35.44
CA PRO A 32 -11.18 48.83 34.75
C PRO A 32 -11.04 48.58 33.25
N ALA A 33 -11.52 49.52 32.43
CA ALA A 33 -11.59 49.34 30.98
C ALA A 33 -10.23 49.11 30.35
N VAL A 34 -9.23 49.87 30.78
CA VAL A 34 -7.85 49.75 30.28
C VAL A 34 -7.31 48.33 30.52
N TRP A 35 -7.46 47.81 31.73
CA TRP A 35 -6.94 46.48 32.07
C TRP A 35 -7.71 45.37 31.35
N GLY A 36 -9.05 45.39 31.44
CA GLY A 36 -9.90 44.36 30.83
C GLY A 36 -9.71 44.30 29.32
N ASN A 37 -9.70 45.45 28.63
CA ASN A 37 -9.48 45.48 27.20
C ASN A 37 -8.07 45.02 26.81
N SER A 38 -7.03 45.43 27.55
CA SER A 38 -5.65 45.07 27.21
C SER A 38 -5.41 43.55 27.29
N VAL A 39 -5.82 42.93 28.40
CA VAL A 39 -5.66 41.47 28.60
C VAL A 39 -6.50 40.68 27.59
N THR A 40 -7.76 41.07 27.39
CA THR A 40 -8.64 40.38 26.42
C THR A 40 -8.10 40.53 25.00
N GLN A 41 -7.57 41.70 24.61
CA GLN A 41 -6.99 41.89 23.28
C GLN A 41 -5.68 41.14 23.06
N GLU A 42 -4.80 41.01 24.06
CA GLU A 42 -3.61 40.16 23.94
C GLU A 42 -4.00 38.71 23.64
N ILE A 43 -4.95 38.17 24.40
CA ILE A 43 -5.43 36.79 24.22
C ILE A 43 -6.11 36.65 22.85
N LEU A 44 -6.98 37.59 22.46
CA LEU A 44 -7.60 37.58 21.13
C LEU A 44 -6.54 37.61 20.03
N SER A 45 -5.49 38.42 20.17
CA SER A 45 -4.43 38.55 19.16
C SER A 45 -3.67 37.24 18.97
N VAL A 46 -3.42 36.50 20.05
CA VAL A 46 -2.82 35.15 19.96
C VAL A 46 -3.81 34.18 19.31
N VAL A 47 -5.09 34.19 19.72
CA VAL A 47 -6.13 33.30 19.18
C VAL A 47 -6.33 33.50 17.68
N THR A 48 -6.46 34.74 17.24
CA THR A 48 -6.59 35.09 15.81
C THR A 48 -5.28 34.84 15.06
N GLY A 49 -4.13 35.14 15.67
CA GLY A 49 -2.80 34.84 15.12
C GLY A 49 -2.56 33.34 14.92
N GLY A 50 -3.18 32.48 15.74
CA GLY A 50 -3.21 31.02 15.56
C GLY A 50 -4.27 30.52 14.57
N GLY A 51 -4.99 31.41 13.87
CA GLY A 51 -5.99 31.07 12.85
C GLY A 51 -7.36 30.64 13.40
N LEU A 52 -7.62 30.84 14.71
CA LEU A 52 -8.88 30.45 15.34
C LEU A 52 -9.85 31.64 15.41
N VAL A 53 -11.15 31.34 15.29
CA VAL A 53 -12.21 32.33 15.54
C VAL A 53 -12.47 32.41 17.06
N PRO A 54 -12.34 33.58 17.70
CA PRO A 54 -12.60 33.72 19.13
C PRO A 54 -14.02 33.29 19.52
N SER A 55 -14.13 32.51 20.60
CA SER A 55 -15.39 32.04 21.19
C SER A 55 -15.34 32.23 22.71
N GLU A 56 -16.38 32.84 23.26
CA GLU A 56 -16.58 33.01 24.71
C GLU A 56 -16.72 31.66 25.43
N ALA A 57 -17.31 30.66 24.76
CA ALA A 57 -17.57 29.35 25.34
C ALA A 57 -16.35 28.41 25.39
N ASP A 58 -15.24 28.74 24.72
CA ASP A 58 -14.04 27.89 24.65
C ASP A 58 -12.87 28.52 25.42
N THR A 59 -12.63 27.99 26.61
CA THR A 59 -11.51 28.38 27.50
C THR A 59 -10.18 27.76 27.09
N GLY A 60 -10.16 26.84 26.12
CA GLY A 60 -8.95 26.19 25.60
C GLY A 60 -8.31 26.91 24.42
N GLN A 61 -8.90 27.98 23.88
CA GLN A 61 -8.44 28.60 22.63
C GLN A 61 -7.02 29.19 22.70
N LEU A 62 -6.61 29.77 23.84
CA LEU A 62 -5.25 30.32 23.97
C LEU A 62 -4.20 29.21 23.80
N PHE A 63 -4.43 28.06 24.42
CA PHE A 63 -3.54 26.90 24.30
C PHE A 63 -3.51 26.38 22.86
N LYS A 64 -4.68 26.16 22.24
CA LYS A 64 -4.79 25.72 20.83
C LYS A 64 -4.08 26.68 19.88
N ALA A 65 -4.20 27.98 20.11
CA ALA A 65 -3.58 29.01 19.28
C ALA A 65 -2.05 29.01 19.40
N ILE A 66 -1.50 28.93 20.61
CA ILE A 66 -0.05 28.80 20.83
C ILE A 66 0.47 27.53 20.17
N GLN A 67 -0.27 26.41 20.27
CA GLN A 67 0.10 25.17 19.59
C GLN A 67 0.15 25.33 18.06
N SER A 68 -0.85 26.00 17.46
CA SER A 68 -0.90 26.32 16.03
C SER A 68 0.28 27.20 15.60
N ILE A 69 0.57 28.27 16.36
CA ILE A 69 1.67 29.21 16.10
C ILE A 69 3.02 28.48 16.17
N ILE A 70 3.26 27.68 17.21
CA ILE A 70 4.49 26.87 17.35
C ILE A 70 4.58 25.80 16.26
N GLY A 71 3.45 25.17 15.92
CA GLY A 71 3.35 24.19 14.84
C GLY A 71 3.75 24.78 13.50
N SER A 72 3.30 26.00 13.23
CA SER A 72 3.63 26.80 12.04
C SER A 72 5.07 27.32 12.05
N ALA A 73 5.59 27.74 13.21
CA ALA A 73 6.96 28.23 13.36
C ALA A 73 8.01 27.11 13.37
N SER A 74 7.61 25.87 13.65
CA SER A 74 8.49 24.70 13.68
C SER A 74 7.77 23.48 13.10
N PRO A 75 7.50 23.46 11.78
CA PRO A 75 6.80 22.36 11.10
C PRO A 75 7.53 21.00 11.25
N MET A 76 8.80 21.04 11.68
CA MET A 76 9.65 19.89 11.99
C MET A 76 9.87 19.65 13.50
N ARG A 77 9.03 20.16 14.41
CA ARG A 77 9.15 19.84 15.85
C ARG A 77 9.10 18.32 16.03
N SER A 78 10.26 17.71 16.26
CA SER A 78 10.46 16.27 16.30
C SER A 78 10.06 15.72 17.66
N VAL A 79 8.77 15.44 17.85
CA VAL A 79 8.25 14.66 18.98
C VAL A 79 8.33 13.18 18.62
N ILE A 80 8.73 12.33 19.58
CA ILE A 80 8.65 10.87 19.43
C ILE A 80 7.39 10.39 20.14
N THR A 81 6.45 9.85 19.38
CA THR A 81 5.20 9.30 19.89
C THR A 81 5.20 7.79 19.73
N ARG A 82 4.71 7.05 20.74
CA ARG A 82 4.52 5.60 20.67
C ARG A 82 3.03 5.27 20.66
N VAL A 83 2.63 4.35 19.79
CA VAL A 83 1.24 3.91 19.63
C VAL A 83 1.20 2.40 19.62
N GLY A 84 0.41 1.79 20.51
CA GLY A 84 0.16 0.35 20.58
C GLY A 84 -1.31 -0.04 20.46
N THR A 85 -2.20 0.94 20.23
CA THR A 85 -3.64 0.75 20.08
C THR A 85 -4.21 1.68 19.00
N SER A 86 -5.35 1.30 18.40
CA SER A 86 -5.99 2.11 17.37
C SER A 86 -6.53 3.42 17.94
N ARG A 87 -6.13 4.56 17.37
CA ARG A 87 -6.59 5.90 17.78
C ARG A 87 -6.25 6.98 16.76
N SER A 88 -6.85 8.15 16.92
CA SER A 88 -6.41 9.36 16.23
C SER A 88 -5.21 9.99 16.93
N LEU A 89 -4.28 10.52 16.13
CA LEU A 89 -3.15 11.32 16.60
C LEU A 89 -3.60 12.77 16.82
N ALA A 90 -3.09 13.37 17.90
CA ALA A 90 -3.21 14.80 18.13
C ALA A 90 -2.10 15.57 17.39
N ILE A 91 -2.30 16.87 17.16
CA ILE A 91 -1.37 17.72 16.39
C ILE A 91 0.01 17.77 17.07
N GLU A 92 0.03 17.77 18.41
CA GLU A 92 1.22 17.79 19.25
C GLU A 92 2.03 16.48 19.22
N GLU A 93 1.43 15.39 18.75
CA GLU A 93 2.05 14.07 18.66
C GLU A 93 2.74 13.84 17.30
N LEU A 94 2.61 14.80 16.38
CA LEU A 94 3.24 14.75 15.07
C LEU A 94 4.74 14.98 15.16
N GLY A 95 5.48 14.17 14.41
CA GLY A 95 6.93 14.04 14.45
C GLY A 95 7.30 12.64 13.99
N LEU A 96 8.02 11.88 14.83
CA LEU A 96 8.25 10.45 14.62
C LEU A 96 7.25 9.63 15.43
N VAL A 97 6.33 8.94 14.77
CA VAL A 97 5.35 8.05 15.38
C VAL A 97 5.78 6.60 15.19
N LEU A 98 6.14 5.96 16.29
CA LEU A 98 6.51 4.54 16.37
C LEU A 98 5.26 3.72 16.72
N ILE A 99 4.87 2.82 15.83
CA ILE A 99 3.61 2.07 15.93
C ILE A 99 3.91 0.58 16.07
N ASP A 100 3.37 -0.02 17.12
CA ASP A 100 3.47 -1.45 17.44
C ASP A 100 2.10 -2.12 17.26
N ALA A 101 1.98 -2.96 16.23
CA ALA A 101 0.80 -3.80 15.97
C ALA A 101 1.02 -5.26 16.42
N GLY A 102 1.98 -5.53 17.32
CA GLY A 102 2.27 -6.89 17.80
C GLY A 102 1.07 -7.57 18.46
N ALA A 103 0.23 -6.81 19.16
CA ALA A 103 -0.96 -7.33 19.84
C ALA A 103 -2.16 -7.63 18.90
N GLY A 104 -2.18 -7.07 17.68
CA GLY A 104 -3.29 -7.23 16.75
C GLY A 104 -3.34 -6.16 15.67
N ALA A 105 -4.32 -6.25 14.77
CA ALA A 105 -4.52 -5.26 13.73
C ALA A 105 -4.81 -3.86 14.31
N LEU A 106 -4.26 -2.81 13.70
CA LEU A 106 -4.24 -1.46 14.26
C LEU A 106 -4.57 -0.41 13.18
N ASN A 107 -5.38 0.58 13.53
CA ASN A 107 -5.68 1.77 12.72
C ASN A 107 -5.24 3.04 13.45
N VAL A 108 -4.25 3.75 12.90
CA VAL A 108 -3.84 5.09 13.37
C VAL A 108 -4.40 6.14 12.43
N SER A 109 -5.17 7.10 12.96
CA SER A 109 -5.71 8.18 12.16
C SER A 109 -4.84 9.43 12.26
N LEU A 110 -4.47 9.99 11.13
CA LEU A 110 -3.83 11.30 11.01
C LEU A 110 -4.84 12.40 11.41
N PRO A 111 -4.38 13.52 11.99
CA PRO A 111 -5.24 14.67 12.19
C PRO A 111 -5.63 15.30 10.85
N PRO A 112 -6.66 16.15 10.82
CA PRO A 112 -7.05 16.86 9.60
C PRO A 112 -5.93 17.74 9.04
N ALA A 113 -5.63 17.56 7.76
CA ALA A 113 -4.74 18.39 6.95
C ALA A 113 -5.41 19.71 6.58
N ASN A 114 -5.78 20.52 7.57
CA ASN A 114 -6.47 21.79 7.36
C ASN A 114 -5.60 22.99 7.73
N ALA A 115 -6.13 24.19 7.55
CA ALA A 115 -5.44 25.45 7.89
C ALA A 115 -4.98 25.53 9.35
N SER A 116 -5.68 24.87 10.29
CA SER A 116 -5.29 24.84 11.71
C SER A 116 -4.07 23.95 11.96
N LEU A 117 -3.93 22.84 11.22
CA LEU A 117 -2.71 22.04 11.23
C LEU A 117 -1.55 22.74 10.52
N GLY A 118 -1.85 23.45 9.43
CA GLY A 118 -0.86 24.04 8.55
C GLY A 118 -0.05 22.99 7.79
N VAL A 119 1.11 23.42 7.27
CA VAL A 119 2.07 22.52 6.63
C VAL A 119 2.87 21.81 7.70
N ARG A 120 2.72 20.49 7.80
CA ARG A 120 3.26 19.71 8.91
C ARG A 120 3.73 18.33 8.48
N ASP A 121 4.88 17.91 8.99
CA ASP A 121 5.47 16.61 8.68
C ASP A 121 5.17 15.57 9.76
N ILE A 122 5.03 14.32 9.33
CA ILE A 122 4.97 13.13 10.18
C ILE A 122 5.74 11.98 9.52
N ILE A 123 6.52 11.26 10.32
CA ILE A 123 7.08 9.96 9.97
C ILE A 123 6.33 8.92 10.78
N VAL A 124 5.59 8.04 10.11
CA VAL A 124 4.97 6.86 10.73
C VAL A 124 5.86 5.66 10.46
N ARG A 125 6.24 4.92 11.51
CA ARG A 125 7.17 3.79 11.41
C ARG A 125 6.66 2.61 12.23
N ARG A 126 6.64 1.44 11.60
CA ARG A 126 6.32 0.18 12.27
C ARG A 126 7.53 -0.34 13.05
N VAL A 127 7.32 -0.75 14.31
CA VAL A 127 8.41 -1.27 15.17
C VAL A 127 8.33 -2.76 15.47
N ASP A 128 7.19 -3.39 15.22
CA ASP A 128 7.01 -4.84 15.35
C ASP A 128 7.17 -5.57 14.00
N ASN A 129 7.38 -6.88 14.04
CA ASN A 129 7.46 -7.73 12.84
C ASN A 129 6.25 -8.67 12.68
N SER A 130 5.09 -8.34 13.27
CA SER A 130 3.91 -9.19 13.14
C SER A 130 3.31 -9.13 11.73
N GLY A 131 2.56 -10.18 11.36
CA GLY A 131 1.75 -10.17 10.13
C GLY A 131 0.46 -9.35 10.26
N ASN A 132 0.23 -8.71 11.42
CA ASN A 132 -0.99 -7.95 11.67
C ASN A 132 -1.07 -6.73 10.75
N ARG A 133 -2.28 -6.42 10.30
CA ARG A 133 -2.54 -5.27 9.43
C ARG A 133 -2.40 -3.97 10.22
N LEU A 134 -1.50 -3.09 9.78
CA LEU A 134 -1.28 -1.78 10.37
C LEU A 134 -1.64 -0.72 9.33
N VAL A 135 -2.68 0.04 9.62
CA VAL A 135 -3.26 1.05 8.73
C VAL A 135 -2.97 2.43 9.28
N VAL A 136 -2.51 3.33 8.41
CA VAL A 136 -2.47 4.76 8.69
C VAL A 136 -3.51 5.44 7.79
N ARG A 137 -4.51 6.08 8.39
CA ARG A 137 -5.69 6.63 7.71
C ARG A 137 -5.72 8.15 7.81
N SER A 138 -6.14 8.83 6.75
CA SER A 138 -6.44 10.27 6.81
C SER A 138 -7.74 10.53 7.58
N SER A 139 -7.97 11.76 8.05
CA SER A 139 -9.29 12.11 8.59
C SER A 139 -10.36 12.07 7.50
N THR A 140 -11.63 11.99 7.90
CA THR A 140 -12.76 12.02 6.97
C THR A 140 -12.69 13.26 6.07
N GLY A 141 -12.76 13.05 4.75
CA GLY A 141 -12.67 14.11 3.74
C GLY A 141 -11.26 14.36 3.21
N ASP A 142 -10.23 13.96 3.95
CA ASP A 142 -8.84 14.11 3.55
C ASP A 142 -8.33 12.85 2.83
N VAL A 143 -7.24 13.00 2.08
CA VAL A 143 -6.63 11.91 1.30
C VAL A 143 -5.12 11.90 1.43
N ILE A 144 -4.53 10.71 1.26
CA ILE A 144 -3.09 10.52 1.10
C ILE A 144 -2.79 10.42 -0.40
N ARG A 145 -1.97 11.34 -0.91
CA ARG A 145 -1.64 11.50 -2.34
C ARG A 145 -0.48 10.59 -2.78
N PHE A 146 -0.57 9.29 -2.49
CA PHE A 146 0.37 8.28 -3.00
C PHE A 146 -0.22 7.52 -4.20
N HIS A 147 0.65 7.02 -5.08
CA HIS A 147 0.28 6.38 -6.36
C HIS A 147 -0.71 7.21 -7.21
N THR A 148 -0.50 8.52 -7.30
CA THR A 148 -1.37 9.45 -8.05
C THR A 148 -1.44 9.16 -9.56
N HIS A 149 -0.49 8.38 -10.10
CA HIS A 149 -0.55 7.87 -11.46
C HIS A 149 -1.63 6.79 -11.67
N LEU A 150 -2.03 6.09 -10.61
CA LEU A 150 -3.13 5.10 -10.65
C LEU A 150 -4.47 5.76 -10.33
N ASN A 151 -4.48 6.62 -9.30
CA ASN A 151 -5.64 7.38 -8.89
C ASN A 151 -5.22 8.80 -8.48
N ALA A 152 -5.50 9.77 -9.35
CA ALA A 152 -5.14 11.16 -9.14
C ALA A 152 -5.76 11.76 -7.86
N ALA A 153 -6.90 11.24 -7.38
CA ALA A 153 -7.55 11.69 -6.15
C ALA A 153 -6.82 11.22 -4.88
N GLY A 154 -5.95 10.21 -4.97
CA GLY A 154 -5.30 9.59 -3.82
C GLY A 154 -6.19 8.57 -3.09
N TYR A 155 -5.71 8.09 -1.95
CA TYR A 155 -6.39 7.05 -1.16
C TYR A 155 -6.58 7.50 0.29
N PRO A 156 -7.65 7.05 0.98
CA PRO A 156 -7.94 7.46 2.35
C PRO A 156 -7.02 6.83 3.41
N PHE A 157 -6.21 5.84 3.03
CA PHE A 157 -5.26 5.21 3.93
C PHE A 157 -4.08 4.61 3.18
N LEU A 158 -3.02 4.34 3.91
CA LEU A 158 -1.90 3.48 3.53
C LEU A 158 -1.70 2.39 4.59
N VAL A 159 -0.77 1.48 4.33
CA VAL A 159 -0.37 0.44 5.29
C VAL A 159 1.14 0.45 5.52
N LEU A 160 1.55 -0.01 6.70
CA LEU A 160 2.95 -0.30 7.02
C LEU A 160 3.13 -1.82 7.15
N MET A 161 4.03 -2.39 6.36
CA MET A 161 4.24 -3.83 6.24
C MET A 161 5.67 -4.22 6.58
N GLY A 162 5.84 -5.17 7.50
CA GLY A 162 7.16 -5.63 7.93
C GLY A 162 7.85 -4.68 8.92
N ALA A 163 8.73 -5.23 9.75
CA ALA A 163 9.43 -4.44 10.76
C ALA A 163 10.30 -3.36 10.12
N GLY A 164 10.15 -2.13 10.60
CA GLY A 164 10.95 -1.00 10.17
C GLY A 164 10.44 -0.27 8.92
N ASP A 165 9.35 -0.73 8.30
CA ASP A 165 8.67 0.03 7.25
C ASP A 165 8.22 1.40 7.76
N TRP A 166 8.26 2.39 6.89
CA TRP A 166 7.95 3.77 7.24
C TRP A 166 7.48 4.61 6.05
N TRP A 167 6.67 5.62 6.36
CA TRP A 167 6.27 6.68 5.45
C TRP A 167 6.52 8.04 6.10
N HIS A 168 7.05 8.98 5.32
CA HIS A 168 7.13 10.39 5.67
C HIS A 168 6.07 11.15 4.86
N LEU A 169 5.11 11.72 5.56
CA LEU A 169 3.99 12.46 5.00
C LEU A 169 4.08 13.94 5.39
N ARG A 170 3.58 14.81 4.52
CA ARG A 170 3.45 16.26 4.74
C ARG A 170 2.03 16.71 4.46
N SER A 171 1.39 17.37 5.42
CA SER A 171 0.12 18.07 5.23
C SER A 171 0.33 19.28 4.32
N ASP A 172 -0.60 19.53 3.39
CA ASP A 172 -0.65 20.76 2.60
C ASP A 172 -1.63 21.82 3.16
N ALA A 173 -2.21 21.56 4.33
CA ALA A 173 -3.24 22.38 4.97
C ALA A 173 -4.56 22.51 4.17
N ALA A 174 -4.73 21.72 3.10
CA ALA A 174 -5.85 21.78 2.16
C ALA A 174 -6.48 20.40 1.88
N GLY A 175 -6.46 19.52 2.87
CA GLY A 175 -7.09 18.20 2.86
C GLY A 175 -6.22 17.08 2.31
N ASN A 176 -4.92 17.32 2.07
CA ASN A 176 -4.04 16.31 1.49
C ASN A 176 -2.78 16.07 2.34
N TRP A 177 -2.44 14.78 2.44
CA TRP A 177 -1.17 14.30 2.94
C TRP A 177 -0.31 13.82 1.78
N TRP A 178 0.81 14.49 1.55
CA TRP A 178 1.75 14.19 0.49
C TRP A 178 2.87 13.28 0.98
N PRO A 179 3.12 12.12 0.35
CA PRO A 179 4.31 11.34 0.65
C PRO A 179 5.56 12.09 0.15
N VAL A 180 6.47 12.38 1.06
CA VAL A 180 7.77 13.00 0.74
C VAL A 180 8.94 12.03 0.93
N GLY A 181 8.67 10.85 1.50
CA GLY A 181 9.63 9.75 1.62
C GLY A 181 8.96 8.45 2.08
N ARG A 182 9.60 7.31 1.82
CA ARG A 182 9.23 5.99 2.33
C ARG A 182 10.45 5.08 2.33
N LEU A 183 10.38 3.94 3.03
CA LEU A 183 11.48 2.98 3.08
C LEU A 183 11.92 2.50 1.69
N ASP A 184 10.96 2.10 0.86
CA ASP A 184 11.22 1.55 -0.46
C ASP A 184 10.58 2.41 -1.56
N GLY A 185 11.40 3.01 -2.42
CA GLY A 185 10.98 3.86 -3.54
C GLY A 185 10.71 3.10 -4.85
N SER A 186 10.70 1.76 -4.84
CA SER A 186 10.43 0.94 -6.02
C SER A 186 8.98 1.12 -6.50
N SER A 187 8.77 0.96 -7.81
CA SER A 187 7.44 1.06 -8.40
C SER A 187 6.52 -0.04 -7.87
N LEU A 188 5.23 0.29 -7.69
CA LEU A 188 4.22 -0.72 -7.34
C LEU A 188 4.18 -1.82 -8.41
N GLY A 189 4.10 -3.08 -7.98
CA GLY A 189 4.14 -4.25 -8.86
C GLY A 189 5.55 -4.74 -9.19
N TYR A 190 6.61 -4.08 -8.70
CA TYR A 190 7.98 -4.59 -8.78
C TYR A 190 8.13 -5.95 -8.08
N ILE A 191 8.90 -6.85 -8.69
CA ILE A 191 9.17 -8.20 -8.18
C ILE A 191 10.61 -8.27 -7.68
N ALA A 192 10.78 -8.67 -6.43
CA ALA A 192 12.07 -8.94 -5.82
C ALA A 192 12.27 -10.44 -5.59
N PHE A 193 13.50 -10.93 -5.77
CA PHE A 193 13.93 -12.27 -5.39
C PHE A 193 14.91 -12.17 -4.24
N GLU A 194 14.56 -12.77 -3.10
CA GLU A 194 15.25 -12.56 -1.83
C GLU A 194 15.71 -13.89 -1.21
N THR A 195 16.64 -13.81 -0.25
CA THR A 195 17.14 -14.97 0.49
C THR A 195 16.36 -15.25 1.78
N THR A 196 15.14 -14.73 1.93
CA THR A 196 14.31 -14.86 3.13
C THR A 196 12.86 -15.23 2.81
N LEU A 197 12.21 -15.92 3.75
CA LEU A 197 10.78 -16.23 3.73
C LEU A 197 9.97 -15.31 4.66
N ALA A 198 10.64 -14.39 5.38
CA ALA A 198 9.97 -13.42 6.25
C ALA A 198 9.28 -12.33 5.43
N VAL A 199 8.28 -11.65 6.05
CA VAL A 199 7.67 -10.46 5.45
C VAL A 199 8.73 -9.38 5.31
N LEU A 200 9.00 -8.95 4.09
CA LEU A 200 9.96 -7.89 3.84
C LEU A 200 9.33 -6.53 4.19
N PRO A 201 10.11 -5.63 4.81
CA PRO A 201 9.65 -4.27 4.99
C PRO A 201 9.57 -3.54 3.65
N GLY A 202 8.75 -2.49 3.56
CA GLY A 202 8.63 -1.67 2.35
C GLY A 202 7.45 -2.03 1.45
N GLY A 203 6.60 -2.98 1.85
CA GLY A 203 5.32 -3.25 1.19
C GLY A 203 5.28 -4.49 0.28
N TYR A 204 6.10 -5.50 0.56
CA TYR A 204 6.14 -6.72 -0.26
C TYR A 204 5.19 -7.80 0.25
N ALA A 205 4.67 -8.57 -0.69
CA ALA A 205 3.93 -9.81 -0.46
C ALA A 205 4.54 -10.95 -1.28
N ALA A 206 4.25 -12.19 -0.90
CA ALA A 206 4.70 -13.35 -1.66
C ALA A 206 3.99 -13.46 -3.02
N LEU A 207 4.71 -13.86 -4.07
CA LEU A 207 4.16 -14.16 -5.39
C LEU A 207 3.50 -15.54 -5.43
N ASN A 208 2.44 -15.73 -4.65
CA ASN A 208 1.86 -17.03 -4.33
C ASN A 208 0.36 -17.14 -4.64
N GLY A 209 -0.18 -16.30 -5.53
CA GLY A 209 -1.59 -16.38 -5.92
C GLY A 209 -2.60 -15.97 -4.84
N SER A 210 -2.14 -15.30 -3.76
CA SER A 210 -2.99 -14.92 -2.61
C SER A 210 -4.21 -14.11 -3.04
N LEU A 211 -5.38 -14.45 -2.48
CA LEU A 211 -6.63 -13.71 -2.66
C LEU A 211 -6.68 -12.53 -1.68
N LEU A 212 -6.89 -11.34 -2.19
CA LEU A 212 -6.94 -10.08 -1.45
C LEU A 212 -8.27 -9.36 -1.66
N ASN A 213 -8.68 -8.55 -0.68
CA ASN A 213 -9.84 -7.68 -0.78
C ASN A 213 -9.49 -6.36 -1.48
N ARG A 214 -10.31 -5.94 -2.44
CA ARG A 214 -10.14 -4.66 -3.17
C ARG A 214 -10.26 -3.45 -2.23
N SER A 215 -11.12 -3.51 -1.22
CA SER A 215 -11.29 -2.44 -0.23
C SER A 215 -10.09 -2.30 0.73
N GLU A 216 -9.33 -3.38 0.94
CA GLU A 216 -8.14 -3.38 1.81
C GLU A 216 -6.86 -3.01 1.05
N TRP A 217 -6.86 -3.24 -0.27
CA TRP A 217 -5.74 -3.01 -1.19
C TRP A 217 -6.17 -2.27 -2.47
N PRO A 218 -6.81 -1.08 -2.37
CA PRO A 218 -7.41 -0.42 -3.52
C PRO A 218 -6.37 0.00 -4.57
N TRP A 219 -5.21 0.52 -4.15
CA TRP A 219 -4.12 0.88 -5.08
C TRP A 219 -3.54 -0.32 -5.81
N LEU A 220 -3.50 -1.49 -5.16
CA LEU A 220 -2.99 -2.70 -5.80
C LEU A 220 -3.99 -3.26 -6.81
N TRP A 221 -5.29 -3.13 -6.53
CA TRP A 221 -6.34 -3.44 -7.49
C TRP A 221 -6.33 -2.48 -8.70
N ASP A 222 -6.15 -1.18 -8.46
CA ASP A 222 -5.98 -0.20 -9.54
C ASP A 222 -4.77 -0.53 -10.41
N HIS A 223 -3.64 -0.89 -9.78
CA HIS A 223 -2.46 -1.37 -10.49
C HIS A 223 -2.75 -2.63 -11.30
N ALA A 224 -3.40 -3.65 -10.72
CA ALA A 224 -3.74 -4.88 -11.40
C ALA A 224 -4.54 -4.60 -12.69
N GLN A 225 -5.58 -3.76 -12.61
CA GLN A 225 -6.41 -3.37 -13.76
C GLN A 225 -5.61 -2.61 -14.84
N GLN A 226 -4.69 -1.73 -14.43
CA GLN A 226 -3.93 -0.87 -15.34
C GLN A 226 -2.63 -1.52 -15.84
N SER A 227 -2.21 -2.64 -15.26
CA SER A 227 -0.92 -3.30 -15.54
C SER A 227 -0.81 -3.93 -16.94
N GLY A 228 -1.94 -4.19 -17.61
CA GLY A 228 -2.00 -5.04 -18.81
C GLY A 228 -1.79 -6.53 -18.52
N MET A 229 -1.71 -6.93 -17.24
CA MET A 229 -1.49 -8.30 -16.78
C MET A 229 -2.66 -8.86 -15.95
N LEU A 230 -3.85 -8.23 -16.02
CA LEU A 230 -5.08 -8.78 -15.46
C LEU A 230 -5.68 -9.80 -16.43
N ARG A 231 -5.81 -11.05 -16.00
CA ARG A 231 -6.31 -12.17 -16.81
C ARG A 231 -7.51 -12.86 -16.15
N PRO A 232 -8.31 -13.63 -16.90
CA PRO A 232 -9.40 -14.41 -16.32
C PRO A 232 -8.89 -15.41 -15.26
N GLU A 233 -9.77 -15.79 -14.32
CA GLU A 233 -9.44 -16.77 -13.26
C GLU A 233 -8.96 -18.14 -13.78
N ALA A 234 -9.23 -18.49 -15.04
CA ALA A 234 -8.75 -19.71 -15.67
C ALA A 234 -7.26 -19.64 -16.10
N ASP A 235 -6.65 -18.45 -16.12
CA ASP A 235 -5.31 -18.20 -16.66
C ASP A 235 -4.47 -17.38 -15.66
N ARG A 236 -4.16 -18.03 -14.52
CA ARG A 236 -3.56 -17.39 -13.33
C ARG A 236 -2.03 -17.31 -13.34
N GLY A 237 -1.36 -18.16 -14.11
CA GLY A 237 0.08 -18.37 -13.95
C GLY A 237 0.88 -17.13 -14.37
N GLY A 238 1.38 -16.38 -13.40
CA GLY A 238 2.07 -15.12 -13.60
C GLY A 238 1.18 -13.88 -13.80
N ALA A 239 -0.13 -13.97 -13.57
CA ALA A 239 -1.07 -12.87 -13.81
C ALA A 239 -1.86 -12.47 -12.57
N TRP A 240 -2.28 -11.20 -12.53
CA TRP A 240 -3.36 -10.78 -11.64
C TRP A 240 -4.67 -11.39 -12.14
N THR A 241 -5.57 -11.76 -11.24
CA THR A 241 -6.90 -12.26 -11.63
C THR A 241 -8.01 -11.64 -10.78
N PRO A 242 -9.26 -11.53 -11.29
CA PRO A 242 -10.30 -10.71 -10.68
C PRO A 242 -10.94 -11.31 -9.42
N GLY A 243 -10.50 -12.49 -8.96
CA GLY A 243 -11.05 -13.17 -7.80
C GLY A 243 -12.50 -13.60 -8.03
N ASP A 244 -13.38 -13.19 -7.10
CA ASP A 244 -14.84 -13.35 -7.19
C ASP A 244 -15.50 -12.44 -8.24
N GLY A 245 -14.75 -11.56 -8.90
CA GLY A 245 -15.27 -10.60 -9.87
C GLY A 245 -15.86 -9.32 -9.26
N ALA A 246 -15.98 -9.23 -7.93
CA ALA A 246 -16.65 -8.12 -7.27
C ALA A 246 -15.79 -7.48 -6.18
N THR A 247 -15.43 -8.23 -5.13
CA THR A 247 -14.83 -7.68 -3.91
C THR A 247 -13.36 -8.06 -3.72
N THR A 248 -12.89 -9.04 -4.47
CA THR A 248 -11.56 -9.63 -4.32
C THR A 248 -10.74 -9.56 -5.61
N PHE A 249 -9.47 -9.92 -5.53
CA PHE A 249 -8.55 -10.14 -6.65
C PHE A 249 -7.37 -10.98 -6.18
N ARG A 250 -6.60 -11.59 -7.08
CA ARG A 250 -5.42 -12.39 -6.73
C ARG A 250 -4.12 -11.74 -7.18
N LEU A 251 -3.09 -11.91 -6.35
CA LEU A 251 -1.69 -11.70 -6.76
C LEU A 251 -1.30 -12.71 -7.85
N PRO A 252 -0.24 -12.44 -8.62
CA PRO A 252 0.37 -13.45 -9.48
C PRO A 252 0.84 -14.69 -8.72
N GLU A 253 0.62 -15.87 -9.30
CA GLU A 253 1.25 -17.12 -8.88
C GLU A 253 2.50 -17.37 -9.74
N ALA A 254 3.68 -17.36 -9.12
CA ALA A 254 4.95 -17.52 -9.81
C ALA A 254 5.85 -18.60 -9.17
N ARG A 255 5.39 -19.30 -8.13
CA ARG A 255 6.22 -20.29 -7.44
C ARG A 255 6.54 -21.46 -8.37
N GLY A 256 7.83 -21.73 -8.53
CA GLY A 256 8.32 -22.82 -9.39
C GLY A 256 8.24 -22.52 -10.88
N GLU A 257 7.92 -21.29 -11.27
CA GLU A 257 7.92 -20.86 -12.67
C GLU A 257 9.21 -20.12 -13.01
N PHE A 258 9.67 -20.28 -14.25
CA PHE A 258 10.78 -19.47 -14.76
C PHE A 258 10.27 -18.14 -15.30
N LEU A 259 11.06 -17.09 -15.09
CA LEU A 259 10.78 -15.79 -15.67
C LEU A 259 11.30 -15.74 -17.11
N ARG A 260 10.42 -15.43 -18.04
CA ARG A 260 10.78 -15.06 -19.41
C ARG A 260 10.49 -13.59 -19.62
N VAL A 261 11.45 -12.87 -20.20
CA VAL A 261 11.21 -11.49 -20.66
C VAL A 261 10.22 -11.54 -21.83
N LEU A 262 9.13 -10.80 -21.70
CA LEU A 262 8.10 -10.67 -22.73
C LEU A 262 8.71 -10.04 -23.99
N ALA A 263 8.54 -10.71 -25.13
CA ALA A 263 8.99 -10.23 -26.44
C ALA A 263 8.02 -9.19 -27.02
N GLU A 264 7.82 -8.08 -26.32
CA GLU A 264 6.93 -6.99 -26.69
C GLU A 264 7.35 -6.37 -28.04
N GLY A 265 6.57 -6.64 -29.10
CA GLY A 265 6.89 -6.22 -30.47
C GLY A 265 8.03 -7.00 -31.14
N GLY A 266 8.47 -8.12 -30.55
CA GLY A 266 9.54 -8.96 -31.06
C GLY A 266 9.12 -9.97 -32.14
N LEU A 267 10.10 -10.50 -32.86
CA LEU A 267 9.93 -11.55 -33.89
C LEU A 267 9.93 -12.99 -33.32
N VAL A 268 10.25 -13.14 -32.03
CA VAL A 268 10.22 -14.42 -31.31
C VAL A 268 9.06 -14.41 -30.34
N ASP A 269 8.30 -15.51 -30.27
CA ASP A 269 7.13 -15.63 -29.37
C ASP A 269 6.09 -14.52 -29.61
N THR A 270 5.86 -14.21 -30.89
CA THR A 270 4.97 -13.14 -31.34
C THR A 270 3.54 -13.40 -30.85
N GLY A 271 2.94 -12.36 -30.26
CA GLY A 271 1.58 -12.43 -29.72
C GLY A 271 1.48 -13.03 -28.31
N ARG A 272 2.60 -13.38 -27.67
CA ARG A 272 2.61 -13.77 -26.26
C ARG A 272 2.04 -12.65 -25.41
N ALA A 273 1.06 -12.98 -24.55
CA ALA A 273 0.45 -11.99 -23.67
C ALA A 273 1.26 -11.82 -22.37
N ALA A 274 1.29 -10.60 -21.82
CA ALA A 274 1.91 -10.35 -20.53
C ALA A 274 1.24 -11.17 -19.41
N GLY A 275 2.03 -11.66 -18.48
CA GLY A 275 1.60 -12.51 -17.37
C GLY A 275 1.08 -13.88 -17.77
N SER A 276 1.23 -14.30 -19.03
CA SER A 276 0.72 -15.61 -19.45
C SER A 276 1.69 -16.73 -19.11
N TRP A 277 1.13 -17.89 -18.74
CA TRP A 277 1.88 -19.11 -18.44
C TRP A 277 2.07 -20.02 -19.65
N GLN A 278 3.27 -20.60 -19.78
CA GLN A 278 3.64 -21.51 -20.85
C GLN A 278 4.10 -22.83 -20.24
N LYS A 279 3.50 -23.93 -20.70
CA LYS A 279 3.99 -25.28 -20.41
C LYS A 279 5.43 -25.45 -20.92
N GLY A 280 6.16 -26.37 -20.31
CA GLY A 280 7.49 -26.75 -20.76
C GLY A 280 7.46 -27.50 -22.10
N SER A 281 8.63 -27.86 -22.60
CA SER A 281 8.72 -28.69 -23.80
C SER A 281 8.81 -30.17 -23.40
N LEU A 282 7.97 -31.00 -24.02
CA LEU A 282 8.09 -32.45 -23.93
C LEU A 282 9.38 -32.89 -24.64
N VAL A 283 10.23 -33.61 -23.91
CA VAL A 283 11.40 -34.31 -24.45
C VAL A 283 11.12 -35.79 -24.47
N GLN A 284 11.44 -36.41 -25.60
CA GLN A 284 11.20 -37.82 -25.85
C GLN A 284 12.30 -38.68 -25.24
N GLY A 285 11.94 -39.87 -24.77
CA GLY A 285 12.85 -40.86 -24.24
C GLY A 285 12.33 -42.28 -24.43
N ASP A 286 13.18 -43.26 -24.15
CA ASP A 286 12.82 -44.67 -24.25
C ASP A 286 12.37 -45.20 -22.88
N ASN A 287 11.33 -46.03 -22.88
CA ASN A 287 10.81 -46.68 -21.69
C ASN A 287 11.74 -47.80 -21.18
N GLY A 288 12.73 -48.22 -21.98
CA GLY A 288 13.76 -49.19 -21.62
C GLY A 288 13.33 -50.64 -21.73
N VAL A 289 12.20 -50.94 -22.40
CA VAL A 289 11.64 -52.30 -22.52
C VAL A 289 12.14 -53.05 -23.77
N ALA A 290 12.73 -52.36 -24.76
CA ALA A 290 13.30 -52.95 -25.98
C ALA A 290 14.70 -52.40 -26.34
N ASP A 291 15.45 -53.11 -27.19
CA ASP A 291 16.91 -52.96 -27.35
C ASP A 291 17.42 -51.78 -28.22
N ASN A 292 16.58 -50.85 -28.69
CA ASN A 292 17.01 -49.80 -29.64
C ASN A 292 16.83 -48.37 -29.08
N ILE A 293 17.68 -47.99 -28.11
CA ILE A 293 17.68 -46.67 -27.46
C ILE A 293 18.20 -45.57 -28.41
N LEU A 294 17.55 -44.39 -28.42
CA LEU A 294 18.04 -43.21 -29.15
C LEU A 294 18.50 -42.02 -28.28
N PHE A 295 18.19 -41.94 -26.98
CA PHE A 295 18.59 -40.77 -26.16
C PHE A 295 18.82 -41.07 -24.65
N ALA A 296 17.84 -41.64 -23.93
CA ALA A 296 17.98 -42.02 -22.52
C ALA A 296 17.12 -43.27 -22.23
N THR A 297 17.68 -44.24 -21.49
CA THR A 297 16.98 -45.47 -21.06
C THR A 297 16.46 -45.36 -19.62
N ASN A 298 15.54 -46.25 -19.24
CA ASN A 298 14.93 -46.30 -17.90
C ASN A 298 14.16 -45.03 -17.52
N ILE A 299 13.59 -44.30 -18.49
CA ILE A 299 12.85 -43.07 -18.19
C ILE A 299 11.63 -43.31 -17.30
N ILE A 300 11.09 -44.53 -17.25
CA ILE A 300 10.02 -44.89 -16.31
C ILE A 300 10.48 -44.70 -14.86
N SER A 301 11.72 -45.07 -14.53
CA SER A 301 12.23 -45.14 -13.15
C SER A 301 13.28 -44.07 -12.80
N GLN A 302 13.84 -43.34 -13.78
CA GLN A 302 14.98 -42.43 -13.58
C GLN A 302 14.73 -40.95 -13.93
N LYS A 303 13.47 -40.49 -14.07
CA LYS A 303 13.17 -39.10 -14.46
C LYS A 303 13.85 -38.04 -13.60
N THR A 304 13.91 -38.26 -12.29
CA THR A 304 14.55 -37.34 -11.34
C THR A 304 16.05 -37.24 -11.58
N GLN A 305 16.72 -38.36 -11.84
CA GLN A 305 18.15 -38.41 -12.17
C GLN A 305 18.45 -37.76 -13.52
N LEU A 306 17.52 -37.87 -14.47
CA LEU A 306 17.59 -37.21 -15.77
C LEU A 306 17.22 -35.71 -15.72
N GLY A 307 16.77 -35.21 -14.56
CA GLY A 307 16.44 -33.80 -14.36
C GLY A 307 15.13 -33.33 -15.01
N PHE A 308 14.24 -34.26 -15.41
CA PHE A 308 12.94 -33.93 -15.99
C PHE A 308 11.90 -33.57 -14.92
N ASP A 309 11.01 -32.64 -15.25
CA ASP A 309 9.82 -32.38 -14.46
C ASP A 309 8.69 -33.37 -14.82
N MET A 310 7.90 -33.73 -13.81
CA MET A 310 6.62 -34.41 -14.00
C MET A 310 5.56 -33.36 -14.38
N GLY A 311 5.43 -33.06 -15.67
CA GLY A 311 4.35 -32.21 -16.17
C GLY A 311 3.02 -32.94 -16.26
N ASN A 312 1.95 -32.18 -16.51
CA ASN A 312 0.66 -32.75 -16.90
C ASN A 312 0.69 -33.14 -18.38
N TYR A 313 0.61 -34.43 -18.67
CA TYR A 313 0.74 -34.93 -20.04
C TYR A 313 -0.50 -34.67 -20.90
N ALA A 314 -1.66 -34.45 -20.28
CA ALA A 314 -2.87 -33.99 -20.98
C ALA A 314 -2.66 -32.64 -21.68
N ASP A 315 -1.69 -31.84 -21.22
CA ASP A 315 -1.34 -30.58 -21.87
C ASP A 315 -0.75 -30.80 -23.28
N TYR A 316 -0.28 -32.01 -23.62
CA TYR A 316 0.37 -32.39 -24.88
C TYR A 316 -0.50 -33.33 -25.73
N ALA A 317 -1.81 -33.10 -25.72
CA ALA A 317 -2.76 -33.85 -26.53
C ALA A 317 -2.30 -33.97 -28.00
N GLY A 318 -2.42 -35.18 -28.56
CA GLY A 318 -2.00 -35.49 -29.94
C GLY A 318 -0.55 -35.97 -30.07
N ALA A 319 0.21 -36.08 -28.98
CA ALA A 319 1.51 -36.74 -29.00
C ALA A 319 1.38 -38.23 -29.36
N THR A 320 2.28 -38.73 -30.19
CA THR A 320 2.30 -40.12 -30.67
C THR A 320 3.67 -40.75 -30.42
N VAL A 321 3.72 -42.07 -30.22
CA VAL A 321 4.97 -42.83 -30.13
C VAL A 321 5.20 -43.62 -31.41
N LYS A 322 6.47 -43.76 -31.81
CA LYS A 322 6.90 -44.61 -32.91
C LYS A 322 7.98 -45.56 -32.43
N TYR A 323 7.78 -46.86 -32.66
CA TYR A 323 8.75 -47.91 -32.36
C TYR A 323 9.59 -48.22 -33.60
N ILE A 324 10.88 -48.45 -33.42
CA ILE A 324 11.81 -48.73 -34.51
C ILE A 324 11.74 -50.19 -34.96
N THR A 325 11.51 -51.15 -34.05
CA THR A 325 11.49 -52.57 -34.44
C THR A 325 10.66 -53.46 -33.50
N PRO A 326 9.86 -54.40 -34.07
CA PRO A 326 9.45 -54.39 -35.48
C PRO A 326 8.65 -53.11 -35.76
N ALA A 327 8.71 -52.60 -36.99
CA ALA A 327 8.12 -51.31 -37.38
C ALA A 327 6.60 -51.29 -37.10
N ALA A 328 6.23 -50.91 -35.88
CA ALA A 328 4.84 -50.77 -35.49
C ALA A 328 4.29 -49.50 -36.15
N PRO A 329 3.01 -49.50 -36.57
CA PRO A 329 2.36 -48.28 -37.03
C PRO A 329 2.45 -47.19 -35.94
N ILE A 330 2.55 -45.93 -36.36
CA ILE A 330 2.48 -44.79 -35.44
C ILE A 330 1.08 -44.83 -34.81
N THR A 331 1.03 -45.07 -33.50
CA THR A 331 -0.23 -45.09 -32.77
C THR A 331 -0.30 -43.86 -31.86
N PRO A 332 -1.46 -43.18 -31.81
CA PRO A 332 -1.78 -42.32 -30.68
C PRO A 332 -1.67 -43.16 -29.42
N ILE A 333 -1.01 -42.59 -28.41
CA ILE A 333 -0.88 -43.23 -27.11
C ILE A 333 -1.75 -42.51 -26.10
N ALA A 334 -2.25 -43.25 -25.11
CA ALA A 334 -2.96 -42.65 -23.99
C ALA A 334 -1.99 -41.80 -23.17
N ASP A 335 -2.50 -40.75 -22.51
CA ASP A 335 -1.69 -39.86 -21.65
C ASP A 335 -0.92 -40.63 -20.57
N SER A 336 -1.49 -41.74 -20.08
CA SER A 336 -0.84 -42.64 -19.11
C SER A 336 0.40 -43.34 -19.66
N GLU A 337 0.44 -43.62 -20.96
CA GLU A 337 1.60 -44.21 -21.63
C GLU A 337 2.63 -43.14 -22.01
N LEU A 338 2.21 -41.89 -22.26
CA LEU A 338 3.14 -40.80 -22.61
C LEU A 338 4.13 -40.51 -21.48
N LEU A 339 3.70 -40.72 -20.23
CA LEU A 339 4.54 -40.72 -19.04
C LEU A 339 5.70 -41.71 -19.14
N ASN A 340 5.57 -42.82 -19.86
CA ASN A 340 6.62 -43.84 -19.95
C ASN A 340 7.67 -43.53 -21.01
N HIS A 341 7.43 -42.56 -21.90
CA HIS A 341 8.24 -42.29 -23.09
C HIS A 341 8.77 -40.85 -23.17
N GLY A 342 8.77 -40.13 -22.06
CA GLY A 342 9.22 -38.75 -22.05
C GLY A 342 9.32 -38.10 -20.68
N GLY A 343 9.78 -36.87 -20.70
CA GLY A 343 9.85 -35.96 -19.57
C GLY A 343 9.63 -34.53 -20.02
N ILE A 344 9.28 -33.63 -19.11
CA ILE A 344 9.18 -32.21 -19.44
C ILE A 344 10.51 -31.54 -19.12
N THR A 345 11.09 -30.88 -20.11
CA THR A 345 12.23 -30.00 -19.86
C THR A 345 11.76 -28.73 -19.20
N ARG A 346 12.50 -28.33 -18.17
CA ARG A 346 12.50 -26.95 -17.71
C ARG A 346 12.96 -26.07 -18.87
N PRO A 347 12.33 -24.90 -19.09
CA PRO A 347 11.42 -24.23 -18.16
C PRO A 347 9.93 -24.21 -18.57
N ARG A 348 9.03 -24.52 -17.62
CA ARG A 348 7.69 -23.89 -17.60
C ARG A 348 7.90 -22.43 -17.22
N ASN A 349 7.21 -21.51 -17.88
CA ASN A 349 7.55 -20.10 -17.74
C ASN A 349 6.36 -19.15 -17.76
N ILE A 350 6.58 -17.97 -17.20
CA ILE A 350 5.66 -16.83 -17.21
C ILE A 350 6.34 -15.66 -17.93
N ALA A 351 5.57 -14.92 -18.73
CA ALA A 351 6.11 -13.83 -19.55
C ALA A 351 5.89 -12.46 -18.89
N TYR A 352 6.94 -11.78 -18.46
CA TYR A 352 6.86 -10.46 -17.82
C TYR A 352 7.53 -9.37 -18.65
N PRO A 353 6.96 -8.17 -18.71
CA PRO A 353 7.57 -7.06 -19.42
C PRO A 353 8.94 -6.70 -18.83
N GLY A 354 9.96 -6.63 -19.69
CA GLY A 354 11.24 -6.03 -19.33
C GLY A 354 11.08 -4.51 -19.22
N ARG A 355 11.47 -3.94 -18.08
CA ARG A 355 11.48 -2.49 -17.85
C ARG A 355 12.80 -2.12 -17.19
N ILE A 356 13.31 -0.94 -17.54
CA ILE A 356 14.49 -0.35 -16.90
C ILE A 356 14.09 0.98 -16.28
N LYS A 357 14.52 1.22 -15.04
CA LYS A 357 14.28 2.49 -14.36
C LYS A 357 15.16 3.57 -15.01
N LEU A 358 14.54 4.67 -15.42
CA LEU A 358 15.25 5.78 -16.08
C LEU A 358 15.44 7.00 -15.15
N ILE A 359 14.62 7.13 -14.09
CA ILE A 359 14.76 8.12 -13.00
C ILE A 359 14.26 7.53 -11.68
#